data_AF-A0A933CW53-F1
#
_entry.id   AF-A0A933CW53-F1
#
_cell.length_a   1.000
_cell.length_b   1.000
_cell.length_c   1.000
_cell.angle_alpha   90.00
_cell.angle_beta   90.00
_cell.angle_gamma   90.00
#
_symmetry.space_group_name_H-M   'P 1'
#
loop_
_entity.id
_entity.type
_entity.pdbx_description
1 polymer ?
#
loop_
_entity_poly.entity_id
_entity_poly.type
_entity_poly.pdbx_seq_one_letter_code
_entity_poly.pdbx_strand_id
1 'polypeptide(L)'
;MENRRLRLRFRPGSLLTFFFLAAFALAVTAGWQWPFIAKLMPVYSVAIPGALLALTQLYREVTAWKRAEGESTAYEADEVFDTRLDRQTEISRTLSFFGWFVGGAAATWLFGIVIALPLMMLLYTLIEGKEKWRVSFIMSIGIFLLIWGVFEYLLETRWPSGALFQ
;
A
#
# COMPACT_ATOMS: atom_id res chain seq x y z
N MET A 1 -28.52 28.82 -27.07
CA MET A 1 -28.49 27.91 -25.90
C MET A 1 -28.01 26.57 -26.39
N GLU A 2 -26.69 26.35 -26.29
CA GLU A 2 -25.96 25.23 -26.86
C GLU A 2 -26.40 23.92 -26.19
N ASN A 3 -27.08 23.08 -26.96
CA ASN A 3 -27.57 21.79 -26.51
C ASN A 3 -26.36 20.83 -26.37
N ARG A 4 -25.63 20.90 -25.25
CA ARG A 4 -24.56 19.97 -24.88
C ARG A 4 -25.15 18.58 -24.71
N ARG A 5 -25.30 17.85 -25.81
CA ARG A 5 -25.59 16.42 -25.78
C ARG A 5 -24.42 15.74 -25.11
N LEU A 6 -24.61 15.36 -23.84
CA LEU A 6 -23.73 14.46 -23.10
C LEU A 6 -23.71 13.12 -23.84
N ARG A 7 -22.78 12.98 -24.79
CA ARG A 7 -22.47 11.69 -25.40
C ARG A 7 -21.75 10.87 -24.33
N LEU A 8 -22.51 10.07 -23.58
CA LEU A 8 -22.01 9.06 -22.66
C LEU A 8 -21.17 8.06 -23.45
N ARG A 9 -19.87 8.33 -23.53
CA ARG A 9 -18.92 7.46 -24.22
C ARG A 9 -18.29 6.57 -23.15
N PHE A 10 -18.97 5.45 -22.86
CA PHE A 10 -18.47 4.44 -21.94
C PHE A 10 -17.10 3.96 -22.43
N ARG A 11 -16.06 4.26 -21.64
CA ARG A 11 -14.70 3.79 -21.88
C ARG A 11 -14.43 2.61 -20.92
N PRO A 12 -13.56 1.66 -21.27
CA PRO A 12 -13.16 0.59 -20.34
C PRO A 12 -12.56 1.15 -19.04
N GLY A 13 -11.95 2.35 -19.08
CA GLY A 13 -11.49 3.07 -17.89
C GLY A 13 -12.62 3.50 -16.94
N SER A 14 -13.85 3.68 -17.43
CA SER A 14 -15.00 4.02 -16.59
C SER A 14 -15.36 2.89 -15.62
N LEU A 15 -15.14 1.62 -16.00
CA LEU A 15 -15.42 0.46 -15.14
C LEU A 15 -14.55 0.47 -13.88
N LEU A 16 -13.28 0.86 -14.01
CA LEU A 16 -12.35 0.98 -12.89
C LEU A 16 -12.77 2.14 -11.97
N THR A 17 -13.14 3.29 -12.55
CA THR A 17 -13.67 4.43 -11.78
C THR A 17 -14.94 4.05 -11.02
N PHE A 18 -15.87 3.34 -11.66
CA PHE A 18 -17.08 2.83 -11.02
C PHE A 18 -16.78 1.80 -9.92
N PHE A 19 -15.81 0.91 -10.14
CA PHE A 19 -15.36 -0.05 -9.14
C PHE A 19 -14.82 0.66 -7.89
N PHE A 20 -13.90 1.61 -8.06
CA PHE A 20 -13.36 2.37 -6.93
C PHE A 20 -14.44 3.20 -6.23
N LEU A 21 -15.33 3.83 -6.98
CA LEU A 21 -16.45 4.58 -6.40
C LEU A 21 -17.37 3.66 -5.59
N ALA A 22 -17.68 2.46 -6.09
CA ALA A 22 -18.46 1.47 -5.37
C ALA A 22 -17.72 0.97 -4.12
N ALA A 23 -16.41 0.70 -4.23
CA ALA A 23 -15.58 0.28 -3.10
C ALA A 23 -15.54 1.35 -1.99
N PHE A 24 -15.36 2.63 -2.35
CA PHE A 24 -15.41 3.73 -1.38
C PHE A 24 -16.80 3.92 -0.78
N ALA A 25 -17.86 3.82 -1.58
CA ALA A 25 -19.24 3.88 -1.06
C ALA A 25 -19.53 2.73 -0.08
N LEU A 26 -19.08 1.51 -0.40
CA LEU A 26 -19.17 0.37 0.50
C LEU A 26 -18.36 0.59 1.79
N ALA A 27 -17.16 1.15 1.70
CA ALA A 27 -16.35 1.47 2.87
C ALA A 27 -17.03 2.52 3.78
N VAL A 28 -17.64 3.57 3.20
CA VAL A 28 -18.38 4.59 3.97
C VAL A 28 -19.62 3.99 4.63
N THR A 29 -20.40 3.18 3.91
CA THR A 29 -21.62 2.55 4.44
C THR A 29 -21.32 1.53 5.52
N ALA A 30 -20.35 0.64 5.29
CA ALA A 30 -19.93 -0.36 6.26
C ALA A 30 -19.29 0.28 7.50
N GLY A 31 -18.54 1.37 7.33
CA GLY A 31 -17.92 2.11 8.41
C GLY A 31 -18.88 3.00 9.20
N TRP A 32 -20.10 3.26 8.71
CA TRP A 32 -21.05 4.16 9.38
C TRP A 32 -21.52 3.65 10.75
N GLN A 33 -21.52 2.33 10.95
CA GLN A 33 -21.90 1.71 12.22
C GLN A 33 -20.74 1.63 13.24
N TRP A 34 -19.50 1.97 12.84
CA TRP A 34 -18.33 1.81 13.71
C TRP A 34 -18.23 2.90 14.78
N PRO A 35 -17.60 2.61 15.93
CA PRO A 35 -17.25 3.64 16.92
C PRO A 35 -16.34 4.70 16.29
N PHE A 36 -16.43 5.95 16.76
CA PHE A 36 -15.76 7.10 16.14
C PHE A 36 -14.25 6.90 15.89
N ILE A 37 -13.56 6.27 16.84
CA ILE A 37 -12.13 5.93 16.73
C ILE A 37 -11.84 4.97 15.57
N ALA A 38 -12.70 3.98 15.34
CA ALA A 38 -12.55 3.02 14.24
C ALA A 38 -12.95 3.62 12.88
N LYS A 39 -13.70 4.73 12.85
CA LYS A 39 -14.07 5.46 11.62
C LYS A 39 -12.97 6.38 11.10
N LEU A 40 -12.16 6.95 12.00
CA LEU A 40 -11.18 7.99 11.67
C LEU A 40 -10.23 7.55 10.56
N MET A 41 -9.57 6.40 10.74
CA MET A 41 -8.59 5.87 9.80
C MET A 41 -9.20 5.48 8.43
N PRO A 42 -10.19 4.59 8.35
CA PRO A 42 -10.64 4.08 7.06
C PRO A 42 -11.70 4.98 6.38
N VAL A 43 -12.63 5.57 7.14
CA VAL A 43 -13.74 6.34 6.55
C VAL A 43 -13.31 7.77 6.30
N TYR A 44 -12.82 8.46 7.33
CA TYR A 44 -12.50 9.89 7.22
C TYR A 44 -11.24 10.16 6.41
N SER A 45 -10.15 9.41 6.65
CA SER A 45 -8.86 9.68 5.99
C SER A 45 -8.73 9.05 4.61
N VAL A 46 -9.42 7.94 4.33
CA VAL A 46 -9.27 7.21 3.06
C VAL A 46 -10.53 7.30 2.20
N ALA A 47 -11.67 6.84 2.72
CA ALA A 47 -12.87 6.68 1.89
C ALA A 47 -13.48 8.00 1.42
N ILE A 48 -13.55 9.02 2.29
CA ILE A 48 -14.09 10.35 1.93
C ILE A 48 -13.23 11.05 0.85
N PRO A 49 -11.90 11.27 1.05
CA PRO A 49 -11.09 11.90 0.01
C PRO A 49 -10.98 11.03 -1.24
N GLY A 50 -10.90 9.71 -1.11
CA GLY A 50 -10.92 8.77 -2.24
C GLY A 50 -12.20 8.85 -3.07
N ALA A 51 -13.37 8.90 -2.41
CA ALA A 51 -14.66 9.10 -3.07
C ALA A 51 -14.72 10.45 -3.78
N LEU A 52 -14.22 11.52 -3.16
CA LEU A 52 -14.20 12.86 -3.75
C LEU A 52 -13.34 12.88 -5.02
N LEU A 53 -12.15 12.28 -4.98
CA LEU A 53 -11.28 12.14 -6.16
C LEU A 53 -11.94 11.28 -7.25
N ALA A 54 -12.53 10.14 -6.90
CA ALA A 54 -13.24 9.29 -7.85
C ALA A 54 -14.43 10.01 -8.51
N LEU A 55 -15.17 10.83 -7.77
CA LEU A 55 -16.22 11.69 -8.31
C LEU A 55 -15.66 12.76 -9.26
N THR A 56 -14.53 13.38 -8.93
CA THR A 56 -13.89 14.35 -9.85
C THR A 56 -13.39 13.68 -11.13
N GLN A 57 -12.89 12.45 -11.04
CA GLN A 57 -12.48 11.65 -12.20
C GLN A 57 -13.68 11.29 -13.08
N LEU A 58 -14.78 10.83 -12.47
CA LEU A 58 -16.03 10.53 -13.18
C LEU A 58 -16.63 11.79 -13.83
N TYR A 59 -16.58 12.93 -13.13
CA TYR A 59 -17.02 14.22 -13.68
C TYR A 59 -16.19 14.63 -14.90
N ARG A 60 -14.85 14.53 -14.83
CA ARG A 60 -13.95 14.81 -15.97
C ARG A 60 -14.21 13.88 -17.15
N GLU A 61 -14.51 12.61 -16.87
CA GLU A 61 -14.81 11.60 -17.89
C GLU A 61 -16.16 11.85 -18.60
N VAL A 62 -17.21 12.18 -17.83
CA VAL A 62 -18.57 12.44 -18.35
C VAL A 62 -18.68 13.78 -19.07
N THR A 63 -17.99 14.82 -18.58
CA THR A 63 -18.05 16.16 -19.21
C THR A 63 -17.24 16.25 -20.50
N ALA A 64 -16.57 15.18 -20.92
CA ALA A 64 -15.66 15.15 -22.06
C ALA A 64 -14.76 16.39 -22.07
N TRP A 65 -14.32 16.83 -20.88
CA TRP A 65 -13.37 17.92 -20.75
C TRP A 65 -12.21 17.52 -21.62
N LYS A 66 -12.03 18.23 -22.75
CA LYS A 66 -10.96 17.94 -23.70
C LYS A 66 -9.71 17.77 -22.86
N ARG A 67 -9.19 16.55 -22.80
CA ARG A 67 -7.78 16.37 -22.51
C ARG A 67 -7.11 17.34 -23.46
N ALA A 68 -6.45 18.36 -22.93
CA ALA A 68 -5.40 18.98 -23.71
C ALA A 68 -4.55 17.79 -24.20
N GLU A 69 -4.47 17.62 -25.51
CA GLU A 69 -3.57 16.66 -26.13
C GLU A 69 -2.21 16.86 -25.47
N GLY A 70 -1.77 15.90 -24.65
CA GLY A 70 -0.48 16.01 -23.96
C GLY A 70 -0.39 15.44 -22.55
N GLU A 71 -1.48 15.00 -21.92
CA GLU A 71 -1.37 14.41 -20.57
C GLU A 71 -1.72 12.92 -20.60
N SER A 72 -0.66 12.12 -20.79
CA SER A 72 -0.53 10.73 -20.39
C SER A 72 -0.72 10.60 -18.87
N THR A 73 -1.93 10.84 -18.38
CA THR A 73 -2.36 10.39 -17.04
C THR A 73 -3.05 9.02 -17.13
N ALA A 74 -2.43 8.10 -17.89
CA ALA A 74 -2.18 6.80 -17.29
C ALA A 74 -1.18 7.07 -16.17
N TYR A 75 -1.17 6.31 -15.09
CA TYR A 75 -0.02 6.32 -14.22
C TYR A 75 1.20 5.99 -15.09
N GLU A 76 1.90 7.01 -15.57
CA GLU A 76 3.30 6.95 -15.90
C GLU A 76 3.91 6.71 -14.53
N ALA A 77 3.90 5.43 -14.14
CA ALA A 77 4.96 4.88 -13.35
C ALA A 77 6.22 5.20 -14.16
N ASP A 78 6.71 6.42 -13.97
CA ASP A 78 7.95 6.95 -14.48
C ASP A 78 9.08 6.26 -13.70
N GLU A 79 9.13 4.95 -13.91
CA GLU A 79 10.29 4.11 -13.76
C GLU A 79 10.30 3.20 -14.99
N VAL A 80 10.32 3.80 -16.18
CA VAL A 80 11.04 3.15 -17.27
C VAL A 80 12.51 3.33 -16.91
N PHE A 81 13.01 2.50 -16.00
CA PHE A 81 14.43 2.18 -15.95
C PHE A 81 14.73 1.54 -17.31
N ASP A 82 15.06 2.37 -18.31
CA ASP A 82 15.61 1.94 -19.61
C ASP A 82 17.06 1.48 -19.41
N THR A 83 17.23 0.59 -18.44
CA THR A 83 18.30 -0.39 -18.47
C THR A 83 17.57 -1.67 -18.78
N ARG A 84 17.64 -2.11 -20.04
CA ARG A 84 17.30 -3.49 -20.42
C ARG A 84 18.21 -4.42 -19.62
N LEU A 85 17.86 -4.65 -18.36
CA LEU A 85 18.45 -5.73 -17.59
C LEU A 85 18.04 -7.01 -18.30
N ASP A 86 18.96 -7.97 -18.30
CA ASP A 86 18.65 -9.29 -18.80
C ASP A 86 17.36 -9.79 -18.13
N ARG A 87 16.40 -10.30 -18.91
CA ARG A 87 15.06 -10.70 -18.46
C ARG A 87 15.13 -11.66 -17.25
N GLN A 88 16.19 -12.44 -17.19
CA GLN A 88 16.50 -13.34 -16.08
C GLN A 88 16.77 -12.58 -14.76
N THR A 89 17.45 -11.44 -14.82
CA THR A 89 17.73 -10.59 -13.65
C THR A 89 16.48 -9.90 -13.14
N GLU A 90 15.60 -9.45 -14.04
CA GLU A 90 14.30 -8.88 -13.66
C GLU A 90 13.44 -9.90 -12.93
N ILE A 91 13.27 -11.10 -13.50
CA ILE A 91 12.49 -12.19 -12.88
C ILE A 91 13.09 -12.59 -11.53
N SER A 92 14.41 -12.70 -11.44
CA SER A 92 15.09 -13.07 -10.18
C SER A 92 14.84 -12.03 -9.08
N ARG A 93 14.90 -10.74 -9.41
CA ARG A 93 14.58 -9.66 -8.46
C ARG A 93 13.11 -9.70 -8.06
N THR A 94 12.19 -9.84 -9.01
CA THR A 94 10.76 -9.95 -8.70
C THR A 94 10.49 -11.14 -7.78
N LEU A 95 11.09 -12.29 -8.06
CA LEU A 95 10.92 -13.48 -7.23
C LEU A 95 11.56 -13.31 -5.84
N SER A 96 12.70 -12.63 -5.75
CA SER A 96 13.31 -12.27 -4.47
C SER A 96 12.38 -11.36 -3.65
N PHE A 97 11.81 -10.33 -4.26
CA PHE A 97 10.83 -9.45 -3.60
C PHE A 97 9.61 -10.21 -3.13
N PHE A 98 9.02 -11.07 -3.97
CA PHE A 98 7.89 -11.92 -3.56
C PHE A 98 8.29 -12.90 -2.46
N GLY A 99 9.50 -13.46 -2.52
CA GLY A 99 10.06 -14.34 -1.48
C GLY A 99 10.20 -13.62 -0.15
N TRP A 100 10.71 -12.39 -0.14
CA TRP A 100 10.79 -11.55 1.05
C TRP A 100 9.41 -11.14 1.57
N PHE A 101 8.47 -10.85 0.68
CA PHE A 101 7.10 -10.50 1.07
C PHE A 101 6.41 -11.68 1.77
N VAL A 102 6.46 -12.87 1.16
CA VAL A 102 5.90 -14.09 1.73
C VAL A 102 6.65 -14.49 3.00
N GLY A 103 7.99 -14.39 3.01
CA GLY A 103 8.83 -14.68 4.16
C GLY A 103 8.53 -13.75 5.34
N GLY A 104 8.35 -12.46 5.09
CA GLY A 104 7.97 -11.47 6.09
C GLY A 104 6.56 -11.71 6.64
N ALA A 105 5.61 -12.05 5.77
CA ALA A 105 4.26 -12.42 6.19
C ALA A 105 4.27 -13.69 7.06
N ALA A 106 5.00 -14.73 6.64
CA ALA A 106 5.16 -15.95 7.41
C ALA A 106 5.86 -15.71 8.76
N ALA A 107 6.96 -14.95 8.78
CA ALA A 107 7.68 -14.61 10.01
C ALA A 107 6.79 -13.82 10.99
N THR A 108 6.01 -12.86 10.47
CA THR A 108 5.05 -12.10 11.28
C THR A 108 3.97 -13.00 11.85
N TRP A 109 3.48 -13.95 11.06
CA TRP A 109 2.48 -14.91 11.52
C TRP A 109 3.02 -15.88 12.59
N LEU A 110 4.25 -16.38 12.42
CA LEU A 110 4.91 -17.32 13.35
C LEU A 110 5.36 -16.64 14.65
N PHE A 111 6.07 -15.52 14.56
CA PHE A 111 6.76 -14.89 15.69
C PHE A 111 6.07 -13.63 16.22
N GLY A 112 5.09 -13.08 15.49
CA GLY A 112 4.47 -11.80 15.79
C GLY A 112 5.31 -10.63 15.26
N ILE A 113 4.66 -9.47 15.10
CA ILE A 113 5.26 -8.31 14.41
C ILE A 113 6.50 -7.75 15.13
N VAL A 114 6.51 -7.84 16.47
CA VAL A 114 7.56 -7.28 17.33
C VAL A 114 8.90 -8.01 17.14
N ILE A 115 8.87 -9.32 16.92
CA ILE A 115 10.07 -10.15 16.72
C ILE A 115 10.37 -10.32 15.22
N ALA A 116 9.33 -10.41 14.39
CA ALA A 116 9.50 -10.59 12.96
C ALA A 116 10.21 -9.42 12.28
N LEU A 117 9.91 -8.17 12.66
CA LEU A 117 10.54 -6.99 12.08
C LEU A 117 12.07 -6.91 12.31
N PRO A 118 12.59 -7.03 13.55
CA PRO A 118 14.04 -7.03 13.77
C PRO A 118 14.71 -8.26 13.13
N LEU A 119 14.04 -9.42 13.13
CA LEU A 119 14.55 -10.61 12.45
C LEU A 119 14.66 -10.40 10.93
N MET A 120 13.63 -9.83 10.31
CA MET A 120 13.61 -9.49 8.89
C MET A 120 14.68 -8.46 8.55
N MET A 121 14.89 -7.46 9.41
CA MET A 121 15.99 -6.50 9.22
C MET A 121 17.36 -7.21 9.26
N LEU A 122 17.56 -8.10 10.22
CA LEU A 122 18.80 -8.84 10.35
C LEU A 122 19.04 -9.71 9.11
N LEU A 123 18.03 -10.48 8.69
CA LEU A 123 18.10 -11.33 7.52
C LEU A 123 18.34 -10.52 6.24
N TYR A 124 17.62 -9.40 6.07
CA TYR A 124 17.73 -8.58 4.87
C TYR A 124 19.10 -7.89 4.76
N THR A 125 19.60 -7.30 5.84
CA THR A 125 20.94 -6.68 5.85
C THR A 125 22.06 -7.70 5.64
N LEU A 126 21.85 -8.95 6.10
CA LEU A 126 22.84 -10.01 5.95
C LEU A 126 22.82 -10.63 4.54
N ILE A 127 21.65 -10.87 3.96
CA ILE A 127 21.49 -11.55 2.67
C ILE A 127 21.64 -10.57 1.51
N GLU A 128 20.88 -9.47 1.53
CA GLU A 128 20.83 -8.48 0.45
C GLU A 128 21.93 -7.44 0.61
N GLY A 129 22.12 -6.95 1.83
CA GLY A 129 23.12 -5.91 2.14
C GLY A 129 24.56 -6.42 2.19
N LYS A 130 24.77 -7.74 2.39
CA LYS A 130 26.09 -8.37 2.62
C LYS A 130 26.92 -7.62 3.67
N GLU A 131 26.25 -7.03 4.65
CA GLU A 131 26.92 -6.22 5.67
C GLU A 131 27.65 -7.10 6.69
N LYS A 132 28.58 -6.49 7.43
CA LYS A 132 29.25 -7.17 8.53
C LYS A 132 28.23 -7.51 9.61
N TRP A 133 28.24 -8.74 10.10
CA TRP A 133 27.36 -9.25 11.16
C TRP A 133 27.15 -8.27 12.33
N ARG A 134 28.19 -7.52 12.72
CA ARG A 134 28.12 -6.51 13.79
C ARG A 134 27.11 -5.40 13.48
N VAL A 135 27.09 -4.89 12.25
CA VAL A 135 26.21 -3.79 11.84
C VAL A 135 24.76 -4.29 11.75
N SER A 136 24.55 -5.45 11.14
CA SER A 136 23.24 -6.11 11.08
C SER A 136 22.63 -6.34 12.47
N PHE A 137 23.43 -6.78 13.43
CA PHE A 137 22.98 -7.02 14.80
C PHE A 137 22.63 -5.71 15.52
N ILE A 138 23.46 -4.66 15.38
CA ILE A 138 23.21 -3.34 15.97
C ILE A 138 21.91 -2.75 15.40
N MET A 139 21.72 -2.81 14.08
CA MET A 139 20.50 -2.31 13.43
C MET A 139 19.26 -3.08 13.87
N SER A 140 19.34 -4.41 13.91
CA SER A 140 18.24 -5.27 14.37
C SER A 140 17.85 -4.99 15.83
N ILE A 141 18.85 -4.88 16.73
CA ILE A 141 18.61 -4.50 18.12
C ILE A 141 18.00 -3.10 18.21
N GLY A 142 18.50 -2.14 17.43
CA GLY A 142 17.96 -0.78 17.39
C GLY A 142 16.48 -0.75 17.00
N ILE A 143 16.10 -1.52 15.98
CA ILE A 143 14.70 -1.67 15.56
C ILE A 143 13.86 -2.35 16.65
N PHE A 144 14.37 -3.42 17.27
CA PHE A 144 13.68 -4.07 18.37
C PHE A 144 13.44 -3.10 19.54
N LEU A 145 14.46 -2.35 19.95
CA LEU A 145 14.35 -1.36 21.02
C LEU A 145 13.40 -0.21 20.68
N LEU A 146 13.38 0.24 19.41
CA LEU A 146 12.46 1.26 18.96
C LEU A 146 11.02 0.76 19.00
N ILE A 147 10.77 -0.44 18.48
CA ILE A 147 9.43 -1.05 18.52
C ILE A 147 8.99 -1.23 19.99
N TRP A 148 9.84 -1.81 20.83
CA TRP A 148 9.53 -2.00 22.24
C TRP A 148 9.29 -0.66 22.96
N GLY A 149 10.15 0.33 22.74
CA GLY A 149 10.05 1.64 23.38
C GLY A 149 8.84 2.46 22.91
N VAL A 150 8.48 2.40 21.64
CA VAL A 150 7.31 3.12 21.12
C VAL A 150 6.01 2.38 21.42
N PHE A 151 5.95 1.08 21.17
CA PHE A 151 4.68 0.35 21.26
C PHE A 151 4.37 -0.16 22.66
N GLU A 152 5.34 -0.75 23.36
CA GLU A 152 5.12 -1.30 24.70
C GLU A 152 5.22 -0.19 25.76
N TYR A 153 6.25 0.65 25.69
CA TYR A 153 6.50 1.66 26.73
C TYR A 153 5.70 2.95 26.52
N LEU A 154 5.58 3.46 25.29
CA LEU A 154 4.89 4.74 25.04
C LEU A 154 3.39 4.59 24.75
N LEU A 155 3.01 3.54 24.02
CA LEU A 155 1.63 3.33 23.55
C LEU A 155 0.86 2.25 24.32
N GLU A 156 1.51 1.54 25.26
CA GLU A 156 0.95 0.40 26.02
C GLU A 156 0.13 -0.58 25.15
N THR A 157 0.47 -0.66 23.86
CA THR A 157 -0.32 -1.39 22.87
C THR A 157 0.27 -2.77 22.71
N ARG A 158 -0.40 -3.74 23.32
CA ARG A 158 -0.03 -5.15 23.19
C ARG A 158 -0.43 -5.68 21.82
N TRP A 159 0.58 -5.94 21.00
CA TRP A 159 0.40 -6.64 19.74
C TRP A 159 0.13 -8.13 19.99
N PRO A 160 -0.72 -8.78 19.17
CA PRO A 160 -0.98 -10.20 19.29
C PRO A 160 0.32 -11.00 19.13
N SER A 161 0.50 -12.00 20.00
CA SER A 161 1.62 -12.92 19.93
C SER A 161 1.54 -13.76 18.64
N GLY A 162 2.69 -14.06 18.08
CA GLY A 162 2.78 -14.98 16.93
C GLY A 162 2.24 -16.36 17.29
N ALA A 163 1.85 -17.12 16.26
CA ALA A 163 1.26 -18.45 16.43
C ALA A 163 2.15 -19.44 17.22
N LEU A 164 3.46 -19.21 17.30
CA LEU A 164 4.38 -20.03 18.10
C LEU A 164 4.31 -19.76 19.62
N PHE A 165 3.75 -18.64 20.02
CA PHE A 165 3.65 -18.20 21.41
C PHE A 165 2.18 -18.11 21.89
N GLN A 166 1.27 -18.80 21.19
CA GLN A 166 -0.14 -18.96 21.56
C GLN A 166 -0.39 -20.27 22.31
#